data_AF-A0A950EMU5-F1
#
_entry.id   AF-A0A950EMU5-F1
#
_cell.length_a   1.000
_cell.length_b   1.000
_cell.length_c   1.000
_cell.angle_alpha   90.00
_cell.angle_beta   90.00
_cell.angle_gamma   90.00
#
_symmetry.space_group_name_H-M   'P 1'
#
loop_
_entity.id
_entity.type
_entity.pdbx_description
1 polymer ?
#
loop_
_entity_poly.entity_id
_entity_poly.type
_entity_poly.pdbx_seq_one_letter_code
_entity_poly.pdbx_strand_id
1 'polypeptide(L)' 'MSAPLVANSQPHRAMEMAAPTSTEPAAAASGHHLDSALLLMGQKAVTIVHNGTPYRLQATRLGKLILTK' A
#
# COMPACT_ATOMS: atom_id res chain seq x y z
N MET A 1 -6.70 -37.84 -51.35
CA MET A 1 -6.06 -36.87 -50.45
C MET A 1 -7.14 -35.92 -49.95
N SER A 2 -7.81 -36.27 -48.85
CA SER A 2 -9.01 -35.55 -48.35
C SER A 2 -8.73 -34.97 -46.96
N ALA A 3 -8.90 -33.65 -46.83
CA ALA A 3 -8.99 -32.87 -45.59
C ALA A 3 -10.33 -33.16 -44.86
N PRO A 4 -10.69 -32.56 -43.70
CA PRO A 4 -10.05 -31.47 -42.93
C PRO A 4 -10.07 -31.67 -41.38
N LEU A 5 -9.41 -30.79 -40.62
CA LEU A 5 -9.81 -30.56 -39.22
C LEU A 5 -9.61 -29.09 -38.83
N VAL A 6 -10.73 -28.45 -38.53
CA VAL A 6 -10.84 -27.19 -37.79
C VAL A 6 -10.43 -27.46 -36.33
N ALA A 7 -9.65 -26.56 -35.72
CA ALA A 7 -9.85 -26.10 -34.34
C ALA A 7 -8.71 -25.19 -33.89
N ASN A 8 -9.04 -23.96 -33.47
CA ASN A 8 -9.00 -23.56 -32.06
C ASN A 8 -8.55 -22.10 -31.90
N SER A 9 -9.52 -21.20 -31.88
CA SER A 9 -9.37 -19.83 -31.41
C SER A 9 -9.26 -19.85 -29.88
N GLN A 10 -8.09 -19.50 -29.32
CA GLN A 10 -7.96 -19.17 -27.90
C GLN A 10 -7.41 -17.74 -27.75
N PRO A 11 -8.24 -16.80 -27.27
CA PRO A 11 -7.78 -15.56 -26.68
C PRO A 11 -7.92 -15.66 -25.17
N HIS A 12 -6.83 -15.85 -24.43
CA HIS A 12 -6.86 -15.58 -22.99
C HIS A 12 -5.48 -15.27 -22.40
N ARG A 13 -5.40 -14.00 -21.98
CA ARG A 13 -5.00 -13.61 -20.63
C ARG A 13 -3.50 -13.73 -20.31
N ALA A 14 -2.72 -12.86 -20.92
CA ALA A 14 -1.62 -12.22 -20.21
C ALA A 14 -2.08 -10.80 -19.82
N MET A 15 -2.81 -10.69 -18.71
CA MET A 15 -2.97 -9.39 -18.05
C MET A 15 -1.58 -9.03 -17.51
N GLU A 16 -0.91 -8.20 -18.29
CA GLU A 16 0.35 -7.52 -18.01
C GLU A 16 0.42 -7.12 -16.53
N MET A 17 1.42 -7.70 -15.89
CA MET A 17 1.76 -7.53 -14.50
C MET A 17 2.57 -6.24 -14.40
N ALA A 18 1.93 -5.13 -14.03
CA ALA A 18 2.64 -3.89 -13.74
C ALA A 18 1.88 -3.04 -12.72
N ALA A 19 1.93 -3.47 -11.44
CA ALA A 19 1.69 -2.55 -10.35
C ALA A 19 2.94 -1.67 -10.21
N PRO A 20 2.85 -0.33 -10.32
CA PRO A 20 4.00 0.52 -10.05
C PRO A 20 4.26 0.52 -8.54
N THR A 21 5.29 -0.21 -8.12
CA THR A 21 5.99 0.07 -6.87
C THR A 21 6.73 1.40 -7.04
N SER A 22 6.01 2.50 -6.87
CA SER A 22 6.62 3.79 -6.55
C SER A 22 7.18 3.70 -5.13
N THR A 23 8.33 3.04 -4.99
CA THR A 23 9.27 3.32 -3.91
C THR A 23 10.15 4.45 -4.41
N GLU A 24 9.60 5.64 -4.37
CA GLU A 24 10.41 6.85 -4.47
C GLU A 24 11.05 7.03 -3.08
N PRO A 25 12.38 7.07 -2.96
CA PRO A 25 13.00 7.51 -1.72
C PRO A 25 12.67 8.99 -1.59
N ALA A 26 11.64 9.27 -0.79
CA ALA A 26 11.29 10.62 -0.41
C ALA A 26 12.56 11.29 0.13
N ALA A 27 13.00 12.31 -0.58
CA ALA A 27 14.14 13.14 -0.25
C ALA A 27 14.15 13.39 1.27
N ALA A 28 15.29 13.11 1.89
CA ALA A 28 15.53 13.28 3.31
C ALA A 28 15.17 14.72 3.71
N ALA A 29 13.91 14.91 4.11
CA ALA A 29 13.49 16.09 4.82
C ALA A 29 14.24 16.02 6.14
N SER A 30 15.11 16.98 6.40
CA SER A 30 15.89 17.15 7.63
C SER A 30 15.02 17.46 8.85
N GLY A 31 13.79 16.95 8.89
CA GLY A 31 12.84 17.04 9.97
C GLY A 31 12.90 15.81 10.85
N HIS A 32 12.56 16.00 12.12
CA HIS A 32 12.46 14.96 13.14
C HIS A 32 11.67 13.75 12.64
N HIS A 33 12.39 12.74 12.14
CA HIS A 33 11.82 11.46 11.77
C HIS A 33 11.58 10.68 13.06
N LEU A 34 10.33 10.27 13.27
CA LEU A 34 9.96 9.45 14.42
C LEU A 34 9.58 8.06 13.94
N ASP A 35 10.20 7.05 14.52
CA ASP A 35 9.88 5.67 14.19
C ASP A 35 8.44 5.34 14.61
N SER A 36 7.72 4.65 13.73
CA SER A 36 6.32 4.29 13.99
C SER A 36 6.16 3.43 15.25
N ALA A 37 7.12 2.56 15.57
CA ALA A 37 7.06 1.72 16.76
C ALA A 37 7.16 2.55 18.04
N LEU A 38 7.92 3.65 18.03
CA LEU A 38 7.99 4.60 19.15
C LEU A 38 6.70 5.40 19.28
N LEU A 39 6.12 5.84 18.17
CA LEU A 39 4.82 6.53 18.14
C LEU A 39 3.68 5.67 18.69
N LEU A 40 3.67 4.40 18.30
CA LEU A 40 2.62 3.45 18.64
C LEU A 40 2.82 2.82 20.03
N MET A 41 4.03 2.86 20.60
CA MET A 41 4.35 2.33 21.94
C MET A 41 3.84 0.88 22.15
N GLY A 42 3.98 0.03 21.13
CA GLY A 42 3.49 -1.36 21.13
C GLY A 42 1.97 -1.52 20.95
N GLN A 43 1.23 -0.43 20.84
CA GLN A 43 -0.20 -0.43 20.52
C GLN A 43 -0.43 -0.49 19.02
N LYS A 44 -1.63 -0.93 18.61
CA LYS A 44 -2.02 -0.86 17.19
C LYS A 44 -2.43 0.54 16.75
N ALA A 45 -2.76 1.42 17.71
CA ALA A 45 -3.13 2.79 17.44
C ALA A 45 -2.87 3.70 18.65
N VAL A 46 -2.71 4.99 18.37
CA VAL A 46 -2.50 6.07 19.33
C VAL A 46 -3.42 7.24 19.00
N THR A 47 -3.92 7.93 20.02
CA THR A 47 -4.66 9.18 19.85
C THR A 47 -3.69 10.35 19.92
N ILE A 48 -3.77 11.25 18.94
CA ILE A 48 -2.96 12.44 18.82
C ILE A 48 -3.90 13.64 18.80
N VAL A 49 -3.61 14.67 19.59
CA VAL A 49 -4.33 15.93 19.49
C VAL A 49 -3.64 16.79 18.44
N HIS A 50 -4.32 17.03 17.32
CA HIS A 50 -3.83 17.90 16.26
C HIS A 50 -4.76 19.13 16.16
N ASN A 51 -4.19 20.32 16.35
CA ASN A 51 -4.93 21.59 16.40
C ASN A 51 -6.14 21.55 17.36
N GLY A 52 -5.95 20.95 18.54
CA GLY A 52 -7.01 20.82 19.57
C GLY A 52 -8.08 19.77 19.28
N THR A 53 -8.02 19.09 18.14
CA THR A 53 -8.94 18.00 17.78
C THR A 53 -8.25 16.65 17.97
N PRO A 54 -8.92 15.65 18.59
CA PRO A 54 -8.37 14.30 18.67
C PRO A 54 -8.41 13.64 17.28
N TYR A 55 -7.31 13.00 16.93
CA TYR A 55 -7.16 12.12 15.78
C TYR A 55 -6.60 10.80 16.26
N ARG A 56 -6.80 9.74 15.48
CA ARG A 56 -6.26 8.42 15.76
C ARG A 56 -5.34 7.98 14.64
N LEU A 57 -4.08 7.75 14.99
CA LEU A 57 -3.07 7.18 14.11
C LEU A 57 -3.01 5.67 14.37
N GLN A 58 -3.22 4.85 13.34
CA GLN A 58 -3.26 3.39 13.46
C GLN A 58 -2.33 2.71 12.45
N ALA A 59 -1.63 1.67 12.89
CA ALA A 59 -0.96 0.72 12.00
C ALA A 59 -1.96 -0.29 11.40
N THR A 60 -1.83 -0.51 10.09
CA THR A 60 -2.64 -1.47 9.35
C THR A 60 -1.86 -2.76 9.07
N ARG A 61 -2.60 -3.83 8.76
CA ARG A 61 -2.01 -5.12 8.36
C ARG A 61 -1.21 -5.04 7.05
N LEU A 62 -1.48 -4.03 6.22
CA LEU A 62 -0.76 -3.77 4.96
C LEU A 62 0.50 -2.90 5.17
N GLY A 63 0.91 -2.67 6.43
CA GLY A 63 2.14 -1.96 6.76
C GLY A 63 2.05 -0.44 6.64
N LYS A 64 0.86 0.13 6.42
CA LYS A 64 0.64 1.59 6.35
C LYS A 64 0.07 2.12 7.66
N LEU A 65 0.39 3.37 7.97
CA LEU A 65 -0.31 4.14 8.99
C LEU A 65 -1.53 4.83 8.38
N ILE A 66 -2.65 4.84 9.10
CA ILE A 66 -3.86 5.58 8.74
C ILE A 66 -4.16 6.57 9.85
N LEU A 67 -4.43 7.82 9.47
CA LEU A 67 -4.92 8.85 10.37
C LEU A 67 -6.43 9.03 10.15
N THR A 68 -7.22 8.85 11.21
CA THR A 68 -8.66 9.14 11.22
C THR A 68 -8.94 10.26 12.20
N LYS A 69 -9.95 11.07 11.90
CA LYS A 69 -10.52 11.99 12.88
C LYS A 69 -11.33 11.21 13.93
#